data_AF-A0A2V9YEV8-F1
#
_entry.id   AF-A0A2V9YEV8-F1
#
_cell.length_a   1.000
_cell.length_b   1.000
_cell.length_c   1.000
_cell.angle_alpha   90.00
_cell.angle_beta   90.00
_cell.angle_gamma   90.00
#
_symmetry.space_group_name_H-M   'P 1'
#
loop_
_entity.id
_entity.type
_entity.pdbx_description
1 polymer ?
#
loop_
_entity_poly.entity_id
_entity_poly.type
_entity_poly.pdbx_seq_one_letter_code
_entity_poly.pdbx_strand_id
1 'polypeptide(L)'
;TLYRGRTQEEIGKSENDILGQEFLAGTADPDYGAVAAALPPLRVPSFVGTRQSDDKPTFAFGGFSDEIYVDLGKLFAGIRDARAKNDVWEGLVGGWLPVNRFVFPTSERGYWEETMFAEEPGHFWTQPVWYRALLVDGAQLKEAHYYYHHLPFPPRGEPSAAEFYKALYHVRAVWARDLNPPMKIDVPDPSLREFCLHALLMEEITRVSDHPKYGYPPLGGINVFGGYGYNNVDTFQDTFNTSVVAFLEWGLFDVAGRYIDDYFTDSVRDDGSIDTRGPEIGQYGKMLAAVAKYYAYTHDDKLL
;
A
#
# COMPACT_ATOMS: atom_id res chain seq x y z
N THR A 1 14.90 17.50 16.15
CA THR A 1 15.11 18.48 15.07
C THR A 1 15.54 17.73 13.84
N LEU A 2 14.92 18.00 12.68
CA LEU A 2 15.28 17.36 11.42
C LEU A 2 16.77 17.55 11.11
N TYR A 3 17.36 16.56 10.47
CA TYR A 3 18.76 16.47 10.06
C TYR A 3 19.74 16.81 11.20
N ARG A 4 19.36 16.53 12.45
CA ARG A 4 20.10 16.87 13.68
C ARG A 4 20.49 18.35 13.77
N GLY A 5 19.67 19.23 13.20
CA GLY A 5 19.88 20.68 13.19
C GLY A 5 20.59 21.23 11.95
N ARG A 6 20.95 20.37 11.00
CA ARG A 6 21.49 20.77 9.69
C ARG A 6 20.38 21.10 8.70
N THR A 7 20.75 21.75 7.61
CA THR A 7 19.88 21.99 6.47
C THR A 7 19.82 20.77 5.54
N GLN A 8 18.71 20.62 4.81
CA GLN A 8 18.59 19.59 3.78
C GLN A 8 19.67 19.72 2.70
N GLU A 9 20.09 20.95 2.37
CA GLU A 9 21.13 21.21 1.37
C GLU A 9 22.51 20.71 1.82
N GLU A 10 22.88 20.92 3.09
CA GLU A 10 24.12 20.40 3.66
C GLU A 10 24.17 18.87 3.60
N ILE A 11 23.05 18.20 3.90
CA ILE A 11 22.95 16.74 3.79
C ILE A 11 23.01 16.32 2.32
N GLY A 12 22.19 16.92 1.46
CA GLY A 12 22.01 16.50 0.06
C GLY A 12 23.20 16.79 -0.86
N LYS A 13 24.06 17.75 -0.51
CA LYS A 13 25.28 18.06 -1.28
C LYS A 13 26.56 17.44 -0.71
N SER A 14 26.47 16.79 0.45
CA SER A 14 27.61 16.12 1.06
C SER A 14 28.04 14.91 0.23
N GLU A 15 29.34 14.76 0.02
CA GLU A 15 29.92 13.53 -0.53
C GLU A 15 29.93 12.37 0.50
N ASN A 16 29.71 12.70 1.78
CA ASN A 16 29.71 11.75 2.90
C ASN A 16 28.31 11.58 3.50
N ASP A 17 28.03 10.38 4.03
CA ASP A 17 26.83 10.13 4.85
C ASP A 17 27.02 10.72 6.27
N ILE A 18 26.77 12.03 6.39
CA ILE A 18 26.94 12.78 7.65
C ILE A 18 26.05 12.18 8.75
N LEU A 19 24.79 11.87 8.45
CA LEU A 19 23.85 11.37 9.45
C LEU A 19 24.24 9.96 9.90
N GLY A 20 24.59 9.07 8.96
CA GLY A 20 25.09 7.73 9.30
C GLY A 20 26.33 7.79 10.16
N GLN A 21 27.30 8.64 9.83
CA GLN A 21 28.50 8.84 10.66
C GLN A 21 28.15 9.34 12.07
N GLU A 22 27.23 10.31 12.21
CA GLU A 22 26.81 10.82 13.51
C GLU A 22 26.04 9.78 14.34
N PHE A 23 25.22 8.94 13.71
CA PHE A 23 24.50 7.86 14.39
C PHE A 23 25.40 6.68 14.77
N LEU A 24 26.46 6.42 14.00
CA LEU A 24 27.39 5.32 14.21
C LEU A 24 28.67 5.73 14.97
N ALA A 25 28.79 6.99 15.41
CA ALA A 25 29.98 7.48 16.11
C ALA A 25 30.16 6.87 17.52
N GLY A 26 29.10 6.30 18.09
CA GLY A 26 29.11 5.65 19.40
C GLY A 26 29.48 4.16 19.34
N THR A 27 29.57 3.52 20.51
CA THR A 27 29.74 2.05 20.63
C THR A 27 28.42 1.30 20.80
N ALA A 28 27.30 2.03 20.85
CA ALA A 28 25.96 1.46 20.94
C ALA A 28 25.29 1.50 19.57
N ASP A 29 24.39 0.55 19.32
CA ASP A 29 23.55 0.58 18.13
C ASP A 29 22.69 1.85 18.11
N PRO A 30 22.43 2.43 16.92
CA PRO A 30 21.60 3.61 16.81
C PRO A 30 20.16 3.30 17.24
N ASP A 31 19.61 4.18 18.06
CA ASP A 31 18.20 4.12 18.45
C ASP A 31 17.29 4.48 17.26
N TYR A 32 16.30 3.63 16.99
CA TYR A 32 15.37 3.85 15.87
C TYR A 32 14.62 5.19 15.99
N GLY A 33 14.16 5.55 17.19
CA GLY A 33 13.44 6.81 17.42
C GLY A 33 14.30 8.03 17.10
N ALA A 34 15.56 7.99 17.48
CA ALA A 34 16.53 9.04 17.17
C ALA A 34 16.80 9.16 15.65
N VAL A 35 16.92 8.04 14.94
CA VAL A 35 17.11 8.01 13.47
C VAL A 35 15.86 8.54 12.77
N ALA A 36 14.67 8.04 13.12
CA ALA A 36 13.41 8.46 12.54
C ALA A 36 13.15 9.96 12.74
N ALA A 37 13.44 10.50 13.93
CA ALA A 37 13.27 11.93 14.23
C ALA A 37 14.25 12.87 13.51
N ALA A 38 15.31 12.32 12.89
CA ALA A 38 16.27 13.09 12.12
C ALA A 38 15.90 13.23 10.63
N LEU A 39 14.90 12.51 10.15
CA LEU A 39 14.45 12.60 8.76
C LEU A 39 13.02 13.15 8.71
N PRO A 40 12.64 13.89 7.66
CA PRO A 40 11.25 14.26 7.47
C PRO A 40 10.42 12.98 7.30
N PRO A 41 9.14 12.98 7.75
CA PRO A 41 8.27 11.84 7.53
C PRO A 41 8.12 11.59 6.02
N LEU A 42 8.15 10.32 5.63
CA LEU A 42 7.87 9.92 4.25
C LEU A 42 6.38 10.17 3.98
N ARG A 43 6.08 11.09 3.07
CA ARG A 43 4.71 11.40 2.64
C ARG A 43 4.50 10.90 1.22
N VAL A 44 3.92 9.71 1.11
CA VAL A 44 3.51 9.12 -0.17
C VAL A 44 2.00 8.95 -0.17
N PRO A 45 1.32 9.08 -1.33
CA PRO A 45 -0.09 8.74 -1.41
C PRO A 45 -0.32 7.30 -0.96
N SER A 46 -1.42 7.11 -0.24
CA SER A 46 -1.94 5.79 0.09
C SER A 46 -2.97 5.37 -0.95
N PHE A 47 -3.26 4.08 -1.05
CA PHE A 47 -4.34 3.58 -1.89
C PHE A 47 -5.03 2.41 -1.22
N VAL A 48 -6.26 2.14 -1.64
CA VAL A 48 -7.01 0.94 -1.23
C VAL A 48 -7.50 0.23 -2.47
N GLY A 49 -7.69 -1.07 -2.39
CA GLY A 49 -8.21 -1.85 -3.51
C GLY A 49 -8.34 -3.32 -3.19
N THR A 50 -8.73 -4.05 -4.21
CA THR A 50 -8.83 -5.51 -4.23
C THR A 50 -8.15 -6.04 -5.49
N ARG A 51 -7.92 -7.35 -5.55
CA ARG A 51 -7.32 -7.98 -6.76
C ARG A 51 -8.26 -7.90 -7.96
N GLN A 52 -9.57 -7.79 -7.74
CA GLN A 52 -10.56 -7.88 -8.81
C GLN A 52 -10.76 -6.57 -9.57
N SER A 53 -10.48 -5.43 -8.94
CA SER A 53 -10.65 -4.10 -9.53
C SER A 53 -9.39 -3.63 -10.26
N ASP A 54 -9.50 -3.07 -11.45
CA ASP A 54 -8.40 -2.34 -12.12
C ASP A 54 -8.21 -0.94 -11.51
N ASP A 55 -9.31 -0.32 -11.12
CA ASP A 55 -9.31 0.95 -10.38
C ASP A 55 -8.78 0.77 -8.95
N LYS A 56 -7.79 1.60 -8.58
CA LYS A 56 -7.17 1.64 -7.24
C LYS A 56 -7.33 3.06 -6.67
N PRO A 57 -8.39 3.33 -5.89
CA PRO A 57 -8.61 4.62 -5.26
C PRO A 57 -7.40 5.07 -4.46
N THR A 58 -6.88 6.24 -4.83
CA THR A 58 -5.68 6.84 -4.24
C THR A 58 -6.05 8.05 -3.38
N PHE A 59 -5.28 8.24 -2.31
CA PHE A 59 -5.49 9.30 -1.34
C PHE A 59 -4.14 9.93 -1.01
N ALA A 60 -4.02 11.21 -1.33
CA ALA A 60 -2.88 12.02 -0.91
C ALA A 60 -2.93 12.27 0.61
N PHE A 61 -1.88 12.93 1.10
CA PHE A 61 -1.71 13.28 2.50
C PHE A 61 -3.00 13.81 3.15
N GLY A 62 -3.35 13.22 4.30
CA GLY A 62 -4.58 13.52 5.01
C GLY A 62 -5.85 12.96 4.41
N GLY A 63 -5.80 11.93 3.57
CA GLY A 63 -7.00 11.32 2.99
C GLY A 63 -7.62 12.17 1.87
N PHE A 64 -6.84 13.05 1.25
CA PHE A 64 -7.32 13.88 0.14
C PHE A 64 -7.50 13.03 -1.12
N SER A 65 -8.67 13.11 -1.75
CA SER A 65 -8.94 12.47 -3.04
C SER A 65 -9.42 13.50 -4.05
N ASP A 66 -9.17 13.26 -5.33
CA ASP A 66 -9.76 14.04 -6.40
C ASP A 66 -11.28 13.74 -6.50
N GLU A 67 -12.03 14.59 -7.22
CA GLU A 67 -13.49 14.82 -7.05
C GLU A 67 -14.42 13.60 -7.22
N ILE A 68 -13.90 12.41 -7.52
CA ILE A 68 -14.64 11.18 -7.80
C ILE A 68 -15.00 10.44 -6.49
N TYR A 69 -14.15 10.54 -5.46
CA TYR A 69 -14.31 9.84 -4.19
C TYR A 69 -14.73 10.78 -3.03
N VAL A 70 -15.14 10.19 -1.91
CA VAL A 70 -15.52 10.95 -0.72
C VAL A 70 -14.32 11.70 -0.15
N ASP A 71 -14.39 13.04 -0.16
CA ASP A 71 -13.41 13.91 0.49
C ASP A 71 -14.04 14.56 1.74
N LEU A 72 -13.69 14.03 2.91
CA LEU A 72 -14.21 14.52 4.19
C LEU A 72 -13.76 15.95 4.54
N GLY A 73 -12.67 16.45 3.96
CA GLY A 73 -12.25 17.84 4.14
C GLY A 73 -13.20 18.85 3.50
N LYS A 74 -14.01 18.42 2.52
CA LYS A 74 -15.08 19.25 1.95
C LYS A 74 -16.31 19.32 2.85
N LEU A 75 -16.51 18.32 3.71
CA LEU A 75 -17.67 18.20 4.60
C LEU A 75 -17.41 18.80 5.99
N PHE A 76 -16.22 18.54 6.55
CA PHE A 76 -15.93 18.83 7.95
C PHE A 76 -14.78 19.84 8.08
N ALA A 77 -15.09 21.01 8.64
CA ALA A 77 -14.13 22.11 8.80
C ALA A 77 -12.89 21.70 9.63
N GLY A 78 -13.06 20.91 10.69
CA GLY A 78 -11.95 20.45 11.51
C GLY A 78 -10.91 19.62 10.74
N ILE A 79 -11.37 18.76 9.82
CA ILE A 79 -10.50 17.99 8.92
C ILE A 79 -9.76 18.93 7.96
N ARG A 80 -10.50 19.86 7.33
CA ARG A 80 -9.91 20.86 6.41
C ARG A 80 -8.83 21.70 7.08
N ASP A 81 -9.08 22.17 8.30
CA ASP A 81 -8.18 23.06 9.02
C ASP A 81 -6.91 22.33 9.48
N ALA A 82 -7.03 21.06 9.90
CA ALA A 82 -5.89 20.21 10.24
C ALA A 82 -5.01 19.93 9.02
N ARG A 83 -5.62 19.57 7.86
CA ARG A 83 -4.91 19.40 6.58
C ARG A 83 -4.16 20.66 6.17
N ALA A 84 -4.79 21.83 6.27
CA ALA A 84 -4.15 23.11 5.93
C ALA A 84 -2.91 23.42 6.78
N LYS A 85 -2.86 22.91 8.02
CA LYS A 85 -1.70 23.04 8.92
C LYS A 85 -0.67 21.92 8.78
N ASN A 86 -0.93 20.93 7.93
CA ASN A 86 -0.18 19.68 7.88
C ASN A 86 -0.14 18.92 9.22
N ASP A 87 -1.15 19.10 10.07
CA ASP A 87 -1.28 18.41 11.35
C ASP A 87 -2.21 17.21 11.16
N VAL A 88 -1.65 16.14 10.61
CA VAL A 88 -2.36 14.91 10.29
C VAL A 88 -1.50 13.74 10.73
N TRP A 89 -2.13 12.80 11.41
CA TRP A 89 -1.51 11.53 11.76
C TRP A 89 -2.07 10.46 10.84
N GLU A 90 -1.20 9.63 10.28
CA GLU A 90 -1.55 8.65 9.26
C GLU A 90 -1.13 7.25 9.76
N GLY A 91 -1.88 6.23 9.38
CA GLY A 91 -1.55 4.85 9.71
C GLY A 91 -2.57 3.86 9.17
N LEU A 92 -2.46 2.63 9.65
CA LEU A 92 -3.31 1.51 9.23
C LEU A 92 -4.08 0.96 10.43
N VAL A 93 -5.33 0.57 10.21
CA VAL A 93 -6.09 -0.17 11.22
C VAL A 93 -5.52 -1.58 11.32
N GLY A 94 -5.14 -2.01 12.54
CA GLY A 94 -4.61 -3.36 12.77
C GLY A 94 -3.19 -3.59 12.22
N GLY A 95 -2.44 -2.53 11.93
CA GLY A 95 -1.01 -2.58 11.61
C GLY A 95 -0.68 -2.92 10.16
N TRP A 96 -1.37 -3.88 9.56
CA TRP A 96 -1.03 -4.39 8.21
C TRP A 96 -2.20 -4.45 7.22
N LEU A 97 -3.45 -4.33 7.69
CA LEU A 97 -4.63 -4.37 6.82
C LEU A 97 -4.65 -3.15 5.88
N PRO A 98 -5.25 -3.25 4.68
CA PRO A 98 -5.39 -2.15 3.73
C PRO A 98 -6.56 -1.23 4.13
N VAL A 99 -6.48 -0.75 5.37
CA VAL A 99 -7.51 0.05 6.00
C VAL A 99 -6.83 1.32 6.49
N ASN A 100 -6.84 2.34 5.64
CA ASN A 100 -6.17 3.60 5.92
C ASN A 100 -6.92 4.32 7.04
N ARG A 101 -6.14 4.90 7.96
CA ARG A 101 -6.63 5.69 9.08
C ARG A 101 -5.91 7.02 9.10
N PHE A 102 -6.69 8.09 9.17
CA PHE A 102 -6.19 9.44 9.34
C PHE A 102 -6.80 10.05 10.60
N VAL A 103 -6.00 10.78 11.37
CA VAL A 103 -6.45 11.52 12.55
C VAL A 103 -6.10 12.99 12.36
N PHE A 104 -7.09 13.84 12.58
CA PHE A 104 -7.05 15.29 12.37
C PHE A 104 -7.32 15.99 13.70
N PRO A 105 -6.26 16.40 14.43
CA PRO A 105 -6.41 17.11 15.69
C PRO A 105 -7.19 18.42 15.52
N THR A 106 -8.14 18.67 16.42
CA THR A 106 -8.93 19.93 16.47
C THR A 106 -8.69 20.69 17.77
N SER A 107 -8.26 20.02 18.83
CA SER A 107 -7.80 20.60 20.10
C SER A 107 -6.89 19.61 20.84
N GLU A 108 -6.42 19.95 22.04
CA GLU A 108 -5.63 19.04 22.88
C GLU A 108 -6.34 17.71 23.19
N ARG A 109 -7.68 17.69 23.17
CA ARG A 109 -8.50 16.51 23.53
C ARG A 109 -9.50 16.12 22.45
N GLY A 110 -9.50 16.83 21.33
CA GLY A 110 -10.47 16.69 20.26
C GLY A 110 -9.80 16.35 18.94
N TYR A 111 -10.38 15.42 18.19
CA TYR A 111 -9.92 15.09 16.85
C TYR A 111 -11.06 14.54 15.99
N TRP A 112 -10.93 14.72 14.68
CA TRP A 112 -11.62 13.88 13.72
C TRP A 112 -10.78 12.66 13.39
N GLU A 113 -11.42 11.53 13.15
CA GLU A 113 -10.81 10.32 12.61
C GLU A 113 -11.52 9.93 11.33
N GLU A 114 -10.74 9.66 10.29
CA GLU A 114 -11.18 9.05 9.04
C GLU A 114 -10.67 7.62 8.96
N THR A 115 -11.52 6.69 8.56
CA THR A 115 -11.13 5.32 8.23
C THR A 115 -11.70 4.96 6.87
N MET A 116 -10.87 4.41 5.99
CA MET A 116 -11.29 4.01 4.65
C MET A 116 -10.70 2.67 4.23
N PHE A 117 -11.46 1.89 3.47
CA PHE A 117 -11.03 0.60 2.93
C PHE A 117 -11.87 0.20 1.72
N ALA A 118 -11.29 -0.63 0.86
CA ALA A 118 -11.97 -1.18 -0.31
C ALA A 118 -13.00 -2.26 0.07
N GLU A 119 -14.18 -2.21 -0.53
CA GLU A 119 -15.15 -3.32 -0.45
C GLU A 119 -14.59 -4.57 -1.13
N GLU A 120 -14.81 -5.71 -0.50
CA GLU A 120 -14.39 -7.03 -1.00
C GLU A 120 -15.64 -7.93 -1.18
N PRO A 121 -15.83 -8.57 -2.35
CA PRO A 121 -15.04 -8.41 -3.56
C PRO A 121 -15.27 -7.05 -4.24
N GLY A 122 -14.25 -6.54 -4.93
CA GLY A 122 -14.37 -5.33 -5.75
C GLY A 122 -15.12 -5.57 -7.08
N HIS A 123 -15.43 -4.48 -7.79
CA HIS A 123 -15.89 -4.55 -9.18
C HIS A 123 -14.75 -4.21 -10.14
N PHE A 124 -14.70 -4.87 -11.29
CA PHE A 124 -13.57 -4.75 -12.22
C PHE A 124 -13.22 -3.29 -12.59
N TRP A 125 -14.19 -2.50 -13.02
CA TRP A 125 -13.92 -1.12 -13.48
C TRP A 125 -13.83 -0.08 -12.38
N THR A 126 -14.38 -0.36 -11.21
CA THR A 126 -14.57 0.64 -10.17
C THR A 126 -14.52 -0.03 -8.83
N GLN A 127 -13.63 0.42 -7.96
CA GLN A 127 -13.48 -0.11 -6.63
C GLN A 127 -14.42 0.64 -5.67
N PRO A 128 -15.45 -0.01 -5.09
CA PRO A 128 -16.21 0.62 -4.02
C PRO A 128 -15.35 0.76 -2.78
N VAL A 129 -15.51 1.88 -2.07
CA VAL A 129 -14.73 2.23 -0.88
C VAL A 129 -15.66 2.61 0.25
N TRP A 130 -15.44 2.05 1.43
CA TRP A 130 -16.10 2.48 2.65
C TRP A 130 -15.34 3.62 3.30
N TYR A 131 -16.07 4.57 3.87
CA TYR A 131 -15.51 5.66 4.68
C TYR A 131 -16.27 5.77 5.99
N ARG A 132 -15.55 6.14 7.05
CA ARG A 132 -16.12 6.51 8.34
C ARG A 132 -15.44 7.77 8.84
N ALA A 133 -16.24 8.76 9.26
CA ALA A 133 -15.79 9.95 9.95
C ALA A 133 -16.27 9.90 11.41
N LEU A 134 -15.36 10.01 12.38
CA LEU A 134 -15.71 10.10 13.79
C LEU A 134 -15.20 11.42 14.37
N LEU A 135 -16.05 12.14 15.11
CA LEU A 135 -15.61 13.24 15.97
C LEU A 135 -15.48 12.72 17.41
N VAL A 136 -14.30 12.81 17.97
CA VAL A 136 -14.03 12.46 19.37
C VAL A 136 -13.59 13.72 20.10
N ASP A 137 -14.17 13.95 21.29
CA ASP A 137 -13.75 15.02 22.20
C ASP A 137 -13.79 14.54 23.64
N GLY A 138 -12.67 14.68 24.35
CA GLY A 138 -12.57 14.29 25.76
C GLY A 138 -12.89 12.82 26.01
N ALA A 139 -12.44 11.93 25.12
CA ALA A 139 -12.73 10.49 25.09
C ALA A 139 -14.19 10.10 24.86
N GLN A 140 -15.05 11.06 24.47
CA GLN A 140 -16.43 10.78 24.07
C GLN A 140 -16.59 10.86 22.56
N LEU A 141 -17.26 9.86 21.98
CA LEU A 141 -17.72 9.92 20.60
C LEU A 141 -18.87 10.93 20.51
N LYS A 142 -18.69 11.99 19.71
CA LYS A 142 -19.66 13.06 19.51
C LYS A 142 -20.47 12.87 18.23
N GLU A 143 -19.79 12.51 17.14
CA GLU A 143 -20.40 12.31 15.83
C GLU A 143 -19.81 11.06 15.17
N ALA A 144 -20.63 10.39 14.38
CA ALA A 144 -20.22 9.25 13.57
C ALA A 144 -21.00 9.26 12.25
N HIS A 145 -20.25 9.35 11.15
CA HIS A 145 -20.78 9.34 9.79
C HIS A 145 -20.18 8.18 9.01
N TYR A 146 -20.99 7.62 8.12
CA TYR A 146 -20.59 6.51 7.28
C TYR A 146 -20.92 6.83 5.83
N TYR A 147 -20.02 6.46 4.93
CA TYR A 147 -20.20 6.65 3.49
C TYR A 147 -19.77 5.40 2.73
N TYR A 148 -20.41 5.17 1.59
CA TYR A 148 -20.10 4.07 0.70
C TYR A 148 -19.95 4.58 -0.72
N HIS A 149 -18.70 4.53 -1.21
CA HIS A 149 -18.20 4.89 -2.53
C HIS A 149 -18.36 6.38 -2.89
N HIS A 150 -19.53 6.97 -2.65
CA HIS A 150 -19.84 8.38 -2.86
C HIS A 150 -20.59 8.99 -1.67
N LEU A 151 -20.74 10.31 -1.70
CA LEU A 151 -21.58 11.02 -0.74
C LEU A 151 -23.05 10.60 -0.86
N PRO A 152 -23.83 10.59 0.24
CA PRO A 152 -25.24 10.24 0.21
C PRO A 152 -26.04 11.17 -0.70
N PHE A 153 -26.85 10.60 -1.58
CA PHE A 153 -27.78 11.34 -2.43
C PHE A 153 -29.12 10.59 -2.54
N PRO A 154 -30.28 11.27 -2.38
CA PRO A 154 -31.58 10.63 -2.39
C PRO A 154 -31.80 9.70 -3.60
N PRO A 155 -32.42 8.52 -3.41
CA PRO A 155 -33.06 8.06 -2.17
C PRO A 155 -32.10 7.42 -1.15
N ARG A 156 -30.80 7.37 -1.44
CA ARG A 156 -29.80 6.75 -0.55
C ARG A 156 -29.30 7.75 0.49
N GLY A 157 -29.34 7.35 1.76
CA GLY A 157 -28.74 8.06 2.88
C GLY A 157 -27.35 7.52 3.24
N GLU A 158 -26.84 7.93 4.39
CA GLU A 158 -25.66 7.30 4.99
C GLU A 158 -25.94 5.81 5.26
N PRO A 159 -25.01 4.89 4.94
CA PRO A 159 -25.09 3.51 5.39
C PRO A 159 -25.12 3.40 6.92
N SER A 160 -25.61 2.28 7.43
CA SER A 160 -25.57 2.00 8.86
C SER A 160 -24.17 1.63 9.35
N ALA A 161 -23.89 1.90 10.62
CA ALA A 161 -22.66 1.43 11.27
C ALA A 161 -22.50 -0.10 11.16
N ALA A 162 -23.61 -0.85 11.24
CA ALA A 162 -23.58 -2.31 11.15
C ALA A 162 -23.09 -2.80 9.79
N GLU A 163 -23.48 -2.14 8.69
CA GLU A 163 -23.00 -2.46 7.35
C GLU A 163 -21.50 -2.17 7.22
N PHE A 164 -21.05 -0.99 7.68
CA PHE A 164 -19.63 -0.63 7.67
C PHE A 164 -18.76 -1.65 8.42
N TYR A 165 -19.12 -1.99 9.66
CA TYR A 165 -18.33 -2.94 10.45
C TYR A 165 -18.41 -4.36 9.88
N LYS A 166 -19.55 -4.77 9.31
CA LYS A 166 -19.65 -6.06 8.61
C LYS A 166 -18.67 -6.12 7.44
N ALA A 167 -18.60 -5.07 6.62
CA ALA A 167 -17.65 -4.98 5.52
C ALA A 167 -16.20 -4.99 6.02
N LEU A 168 -15.88 -4.22 7.06
CA LEU A 168 -14.54 -4.20 7.66
C LEU A 168 -14.10 -5.57 8.19
N TYR A 169 -15.01 -6.29 8.89
CA TYR A 169 -14.73 -7.65 9.34
C TYR A 169 -14.52 -8.61 8.17
N HIS A 170 -15.26 -8.44 7.07
CA HIS A 170 -15.10 -9.24 5.87
C HIS A 170 -13.72 -9.02 5.22
N VAL A 171 -13.30 -7.76 5.05
CA VAL A 171 -11.97 -7.41 4.53
C VAL A 171 -10.87 -8.06 5.36
N ARG A 172 -10.94 -7.95 6.70
CA ARG A 172 -9.98 -8.63 7.59
C ARG A 172 -9.98 -10.14 7.37
N ALA A 173 -11.14 -10.78 7.25
CA ALA A 173 -11.24 -12.22 7.10
C ALA A 173 -10.65 -12.70 5.77
N VAL A 174 -10.87 -11.97 4.69
CA VAL A 174 -10.30 -12.28 3.36
C VAL A 174 -8.79 -12.16 3.40
N TRP A 175 -8.25 -11.02 3.83
CA TRP A 175 -6.79 -10.83 3.85
C TRP A 175 -6.08 -11.74 4.84
N ALA A 176 -6.69 -12.04 5.99
CA ALA A 176 -6.11 -12.99 6.94
C ALA A 176 -6.12 -14.44 6.41
N ARG A 177 -7.06 -14.80 5.54
CA ARG A 177 -7.08 -16.09 4.86
C ARG A 177 -6.01 -16.14 3.77
N ASP A 178 -5.94 -15.11 2.93
CA ASP A 178 -5.10 -15.11 1.74
C ASP A 178 -3.62 -14.88 2.08
N LEU A 179 -3.34 -14.01 3.05
CA LEU A 179 -2.00 -13.75 3.56
C LEU A 179 -1.78 -14.48 4.89
N ASN A 180 -1.93 -15.80 4.85
CA ASN A 180 -1.56 -16.68 5.94
C ASN A 180 -0.22 -17.39 5.61
N PRO A 181 0.91 -16.66 5.52
CA PRO A 181 2.18 -17.24 5.13
C PRO A 181 2.68 -18.24 6.18
N PRO A 182 3.29 -19.36 5.77
CA PRO A 182 3.97 -20.26 6.70
C PRO A 182 5.25 -19.66 7.29
N MET A 183 5.88 -18.67 6.64
CA MET A 183 7.06 -18.00 7.19
C MET A 183 6.74 -17.31 8.53
N LYS A 184 7.61 -17.50 9.51
CA LYS A 184 7.59 -16.82 10.80
C LYS A 184 8.92 -16.10 10.99
N ILE A 185 8.84 -14.85 11.42
CA ILE A 185 10.01 -14.06 11.76
C ILE A 185 9.99 -13.74 13.26
N ASP A 186 11.17 -13.80 13.87
CA ASP A 186 11.40 -13.43 15.26
C ASP A 186 12.44 -12.30 15.26
N VAL A 187 11.95 -11.08 15.43
CA VAL A 187 12.74 -9.85 15.32
C VAL A 187 12.37 -8.91 16.48
N PRO A 188 13.30 -8.07 16.96
CA PRO A 188 13.05 -7.23 18.14
C PRO A 188 11.88 -6.25 17.98
N ASP A 189 11.66 -5.73 16.77
CA ASP A 189 10.55 -4.85 16.47
C ASP A 189 9.40 -5.63 15.79
N PRO A 190 8.29 -5.91 16.50
CA PRO A 190 7.18 -6.68 15.95
C PRO A 190 6.47 -5.98 14.77
N SER A 191 6.62 -4.66 14.62
CA SER A 191 6.02 -3.91 13.50
C SER A 191 6.64 -4.28 12.15
N LEU A 192 7.87 -4.82 12.13
CA LEU A 192 8.51 -5.29 10.89
C LEU A 192 7.70 -6.40 10.23
N ARG A 193 7.08 -7.29 11.02
CA ARG A 193 6.21 -8.33 10.47
C ARG A 193 4.97 -7.70 9.81
N GLU A 194 4.37 -6.73 10.46
CA GLU A 194 3.20 -6.02 9.94
C GLU A 194 3.53 -5.26 8.66
N PHE A 195 4.70 -4.60 8.62
CA PHE A 195 5.22 -3.95 7.42
C PHE A 195 5.38 -4.91 6.25
N CYS A 196 6.00 -6.09 6.47
CA CYS A 196 6.15 -7.06 5.40
C CYS A 196 4.82 -7.65 4.93
N LEU A 197 3.90 -7.97 5.85
CA LEU A 197 2.56 -8.43 5.48
C LEU A 197 1.81 -7.38 4.67
N HIS A 198 1.91 -6.11 5.08
CA HIS A 198 1.34 -5.00 4.34
C HIS A 198 1.97 -4.88 2.94
N ALA A 199 3.29 -5.01 2.81
CA ALA A 199 3.96 -4.94 1.52
C ALA A 199 3.51 -6.04 0.54
N LEU A 200 3.38 -7.29 1.02
CA LEU A 200 2.82 -8.39 0.22
C LEU A 200 1.39 -8.10 -0.19
N LEU A 201 0.58 -7.62 0.76
CA LEU A 201 -0.79 -7.23 0.51
C LEU A 201 -0.90 -6.15 -0.57
N MET A 202 -0.09 -5.10 -0.49
CA MET A 202 -0.10 -4.01 -1.45
C MET A 202 0.35 -4.48 -2.84
N GLU A 203 1.26 -5.44 -2.92
CA GLU A 203 1.62 -6.09 -4.18
C GLU A 203 0.39 -6.77 -4.80
N GLU A 204 -0.35 -7.56 -4.02
CA GLU A 204 -1.54 -8.25 -4.52
C GLU A 204 -2.65 -7.27 -4.90
N ILE A 205 -2.84 -6.21 -4.11
CA ILE A 205 -3.78 -5.13 -4.44
C ILE A 205 -3.37 -4.43 -5.73
N THR A 206 -2.09 -4.26 -6.02
CA THR A 206 -1.66 -3.53 -7.21
C THR A 206 -2.01 -4.29 -8.49
N ARG A 207 -2.12 -5.62 -8.43
CA ARG A 207 -2.49 -6.47 -9.57
C ARG A 207 -3.95 -6.38 -9.99
N VAL A 208 -4.22 -6.91 -11.18
CA VAL A 208 -5.58 -7.24 -11.64
C VAL A 208 -5.68 -8.74 -11.83
N SER A 209 -6.38 -9.41 -10.93
CA SER A 209 -6.25 -10.84 -10.69
C SER A 209 -4.78 -11.20 -10.45
N ASP A 210 -4.19 -12.06 -11.27
CA ASP A 210 -2.77 -12.43 -11.17
C ASP A 210 -1.89 -11.58 -12.11
N HIS A 211 -2.48 -10.75 -12.98
CA HIS A 211 -1.73 -9.91 -13.92
C HIS A 211 -0.97 -8.79 -13.21
N PRO A 212 0.35 -8.66 -13.43
CA PRO A 212 1.17 -7.65 -12.76
C PRO A 212 0.76 -6.23 -13.17
N LYS A 213 0.95 -5.28 -12.26
CA LYS A 213 0.99 -3.84 -12.57
C LYS A 213 2.30 -3.26 -12.07
N TYR A 214 3.01 -2.51 -12.91
CA TYR A 214 4.24 -1.85 -12.48
C TYR A 214 3.94 -0.47 -11.90
N GLY A 215 3.62 -0.47 -10.60
CA GLY A 215 3.12 0.70 -9.88
C GLY A 215 1.63 0.92 -10.11
N TYR A 216 1.10 1.99 -9.51
CA TYR A 216 -0.26 2.47 -9.75
C TYR A 216 -0.19 3.92 -10.24
N PRO A 217 -1.12 4.36 -11.11
CA PRO A 217 -1.09 5.72 -11.63
C PRO A 217 -1.30 6.72 -10.47
N PRO A 218 -0.46 7.76 -10.34
CA PRO A 218 -0.68 8.79 -9.32
C PRO A 218 -1.98 9.55 -9.61
N LEU A 219 -2.60 10.10 -8.55
CA LEU A 219 -3.74 11.02 -8.64
C LEU A 219 -3.54 12.03 -9.80
N GLY A 220 -4.42 11.98 -10.81
CA GLY A 220 -4.53 12.98 -11.86
C GLY A 220 -3.42 13.06 -12.93
N GLY A 221 -2.52 12.08 -13.06
CA GLY A 221 -1.37 12.19 -13.97
C GLY A 221 -1.55 11.53 -15.33
N ILE A 222 -1.98 12.27 -16.36
CA ILE A 222 -1.62 11.94 -17.75
C ILE A 222 -0.09 11.94 -17.83
N ASN A 223 0.51 10.76 -17.91
CA ASN A 223 1.93 10.64 -18.15
C ASN A 223 2.14 10.71 -19.67
N VAL A 224 2.77 11.78 -20.15
CA VAL A 224 3.03 12.06 -21.58
C VAL A 224 3.87 10.95 -22.26
N PHE A 225 4.35 9.97 -21.49
CA PHE A 225 5.11 8.80 -21.93
C PHE A 225 4.50 7.43 -21.60
N GLY A 226 3.29 7.33 -21.01
CA GLY A 226 2.75 6.04 -20.55
C GLY A 226 3.65 5.38 -19.49
N GLY A 227 3.81 6.04 -18.35
CA GLY A 227 4.76 5.66 -17.29
C GLY A 227 4.29 4.52 -16.39
N TYR A 228 4.72 4.52 -15.13
CA TYR A 228 4.32 3.53 -14.13
C TYR A 228 2.80 3.54 -13.88
N GLY A 229 2.21 2.35 -13.74
CA GLY A 229 0.76 2.13 -13.63
C GLY A 229 0.00 1.98 -14.94
N TYR A 230 0.67 1.91 -16.10
CA TYR A 230 0.05 1.68 -17.41
C TYR A 230 0.41 0.30 -17.98
N ASN A 231 -0.47 -0.22 -18.83
CA ASN A 231 -0.38 -1.60 -19.34
C ASN A 231 0.92 -1.90 -20.12
N ASN A 232 1.58 -0.89 -20.70
CA ASN A 232 2.83 -1.08 -21.44
C ASN A 232 4.05 -1.37 -20.54
N VAL A 233 3.92 -1.26 -19.22
CA VAL A 233 4.98 -1.57 -18.26
C VAL A 233 4.61 -2.70 -17.29
N ASP A 234 3.39 -3.23 -17.37
CA ASP A 234 2.89 -4.32 -16.51
C ASP A 234 3.83 -5.53 -16.53
N THR A 235 4.35 -5.84 -17.71
CA THR A 235 5.19 -7.01 -17.97
C THR A 235 6.67 -6.79 -17.63
N PHE A 236 7.05 -5.71 -16.94
CA PHE A 236 8.42 -5.50 -16.50
C PHE A 236 8.91 -6.67 -15.64
N GLN A 237 10.07 -7.22 -16.00
CA GLN A 237 10.64 -8.40 -15.34
C GLN A 237 10.96 -8.15 -13.87
N ASP A 238 11.22 -6.91 -13.47
CA ASP A 238 11.49 -6.52 -12.08
C ASP A 238 10.31 -6.85 -11.15
N THR A 239 9.07 -6.62 -11.61
CA THR A 239 7.85 -6.98 -10.88
C THR A 239 7.77 -8.47 -10.69
N PHE A 240 7.96 -9.24 -11.77
CA PHE A 240 7.96 -10.70 -11.72
C PHE A 240 9.01 -11.21 -10.72
N ASN A 241 10.28 -10.81 -10.91
CA ASN A 241 11.40 -11.32 -10.14
C ASN A 241 11.25 -11.00 -8.65
N THR A 242 10.87 -9.76 -8.32
CA THR A 242 10.72 -9.34 -6.92
C THR A 242 9.53 -10.03 -6.27
N SER A 243 8.38 -10.07 -6.94
CA SER A 243 7.15 -10.60 -6.36
C SER A 243 7.22 -12.12 -6.23
N VAL A 244 7.57 -12.85 -7.29
CA VAL A 244 7.67 -14.32 -7.22
C VAL A 244 8.64 -14.73 -6.11
N VAL A 245 9.83 -14.13 -6.04
CA VAL A 245 10.80 -14.46 -4.98
C VAL A 245 10.26 -14.09 -3.60
N ALA A 246 9.66 -12.92 -3.41
CA ALA A 246 9.10 -12.54 -2.12
C ALA A 246 8.01 -13.51 -1.65
N PHE A 247 7.04 -13.83 -2.51
CA PHE A 247 5.95 -14.73 -2.16
C PHE A 247 6.46 -16.16 -1.89
N LEU A 248 7.46 -16.63 -2.64
CA LEU A 248 8.15 -17.90 -2.35
C LEU A 248 8.80 -17.90 -0.96
N GLU A 249 9.54 -16.85 -0.61
CA GLU A 249 10.24 -16.76 0.68
C GLU A 249 9.27 -16.66 1.85
N TRP A 250 8.12 -16.02 1.64
CA TRP A 250 7.03 -16.00 2.61
C TRP A 250 6.20 -17.29 2.62
N GLY A 251 6.45 -18.20 1.69
CA GLY A 251 5.78 -19.50 1.56
C GLY A 251 4.34 -19.43 1.05
N LEU A 252 4.01 -18.35 0.33
CA LEU A 252 2.77 -18.18 -0.41
C LEU A 252 2.91 -18.83 -1.80
N PHE A 253 3.18 -20.14 -1.81
CA PHE A 253 3.54 -20.87 -3.04
C PHE A 253 2.45 -20.86 -4.09
N ASP A 254 1.18 -21.00 -3.68
CA ASP A 254 0.04 -20.98 -4.59
C ASP A 254 -0.04 -19.64 -5.35
N VAL A 255 0.20 -18.53 -4.66
CA VAL A 255 0.20 -17.18 -5.27
C VAL A 255 1.38 -17.04 -6.23
N ALA A 256 2.59 -17.45 -5.79
CA ALA A 256 3.77 -17.41 -6.65
C ALA A 256 3.59 -18.26 -7.93
N GLY A 257 2.94 -19.43 -7.81
CA GLY A 257 2.62 -20.29 -8.96
C GLY A 257 1.69 -19.61 -9.96
N ARG A 258 0.61 -18.97 -9.49
CA ARG A 258 -0.30 -18.22 -10.38
C ARG A 258 0.40 -17.06 -11.08
N TYR A 259 1.31 -16.35 -10.40
CA TYR A 259 2.08 -15.27 -11.02
C TYR A 259 3.07 -15.79 -12.07
N ILE A 260 3.62 -16.99 -11.87
CA ILE A 260 4.43 -17.67 -12.88
C ILE A 260 3.57 -18.04 -14.10
N ASP A 261 2.41 -18.66 -13.87
CA ASP A 261 1.49 -19.08 -14.93
C ASP A 261 1.03 -17.91 -15.80
N ASP A 262 0.52 -16.83 -15.17
CA ASP A 262 0.07 -15.60 -15.84
C ASP A 262 1.20 -15.00 -16.68
N TYR A 263 2.38 -14.81 -16.10
CA TYR A 263 3.48 -14.15 -16.80
C TYR A 263 3.98 -14.97 -18.00
N PHE A 264 4.11 -16.29 -17.87
CA PHE A 264 4.57 -17.14 -18.97
C PHE A 264 3.50 -17.32 -20.05
N THR A 265 2.22 -17.29 -19.67
CA THR A 265 1.10 -17.38 -20.62
C THR A 265 0.96 -16.10 -21.44
N ASP A 266 1.04 -14.93 -20.78
CA ASP A 266 0.65 -13.66 -21.40
C ASP A 266 1.83 -12.78 -21.81
N SER A 267 3.04 -13.04 -21.29
CA SER A 267 4.21 -12.16 -21.48
C SER A 267 5.42 -12.86 -22.08
N VAL A 268 5.37 -14.16 -22.39
CA VAL A 268 6.47 -14.89 -23.06
C VAL A 268 5.99 -15.35 -24.44
N ARG A 269 6.76 -15.01 -25.48
CA ARG A 269 6.48 -15.42 -26.86
C ARG A 269 6.92 -16.86 -27.10
N ASP A 270 6.43 -17.47 -28.17
CA ASP A 270 6.77 -18.84 -28.59
C ASP A 270 8.28 -19.09 -28.75
N ASP A 271 9.08 -18.05 -29.04
CA ASP A 271 10.54 -18.14 -29.17
C ASP A 271 11.30 -17.96 -27.83
N GLY A 272 10.58 -17.83 -26.72
CA GLY A 272 11.12 -17.59 -25.39
C GLY A 272 11.54 -16.14 -25.12
N SER A 273 11.32 -15.22 -26.07
CA SER A 273 11.52 -13.79 -25.83
C SER A 273 10.35 -13.22 -25.03
N ILE A 274 10.62 -12.25 -24.16
CA ILE A 274 9.59 -11.62 -23.34
C ILE A 274 8.92 -10.51 -24.14
N ASP A 275 7.59 -10.45 -24.09
CA ASP A 275 6.75 -9.39 -24.66
C ASP A 275 6.69 -8.16 -23.75
N THR A 276 7.88 -7.62 -23.48
CA THR A 276 8.06 -6.38 -22.73
C THR A 276 9.30 -5.64 -23.23
N ARG A 277 9.64 -4.52 -22.57
CA ARG A 277 10.91 -3.78 -22.75
C ARG A 277 12.06 -4.72 -23.14
N GLY A 278 12.85 -4.29 -24.13
CA GLY A 278 13.86 -5.11 -24.83
C GLY A 278 14.80 -5.92 -23.92
N PRO A 279 15.50 -6.93 -24.48
CA PRO A 279 16.08 -8.03 -23.72
C PRO A 279 17.12 -7.57 -22.69
N GLU A 280 16.72 -7.53 -21.42
CA GLU A 280 17.64 -7.39 -20.29
C GLU A 280 18.10 -8.79 -19.87
N ILE A 281 19.18 -9.28 -20.46
CA ILE A 281 19.69 -10.66 -20.26
C ILE A 281 19.84 -11.05 -18.78
N GLY A 282 20.22 -10.09 -17.93
CA GLY A 282 20.31 -10.31 -16.48
C GLY A 282 18.95 -10.63 -15.83
N GLN A 283 17.86 -10.04 -16.31
CA GLN A 283 16.51 -10.32 -15.81
C GLN A 283 16.05 -11.73 -16.19
N TYR A 284 16.40 -12.20 -17.39
CA TYR A 284 16.07 -13.57 -17.84
C TYR A 284 16.72 -14.61 -16.92
N GLY A 285 17.98 -14.38 -16.55
CA GLY A 285 18.67 -15.25 -15.59
C GLY A 285 18.03 -15.26 -14.20
N LYS A 286 17.56 -14.10 -13.72
CA LYS A 286 16.82 -13.99 -12.45
C LYS A 286 15.47 -14.71 -12.51
N MET A 287 14.77 -14.63 -13.64
CA MET A 287 13.49 -15.32 -13.83
C MET A 287 13.67 -16.84 -13.76
N LEU A 288 14.68 -17.36 -14.45
CA LEU A 288 15.02 -18.78 -14.37
C LEU A 288 15.36 -19.19 -12.93
N ALA A 289 16.10 -18.36 -12.18
CA ALA A 289 16.38 -18.63 -10.78
C ALA A 289 15.12 -18.61 -9.90
N ALA A 290 14.17 -17.70 -10.15
CA ALA A 290 12.89 -17.64 -9.44
C ALA A 290 12.04 -18.89 -9.71
N VAL A 291 11.93 -19.31 -10.97
CA VAL A 291 11.19 -20.53 -11.37
C VAL A 291 11.86 -21.79 -10.83
N ALA A 292 13.19 -21.90 -10.92
CA ALA A 292 13.92 -23.02 -10.32
C ALA A 292 13.72 -23.09 -8.80
N LYS A 293 13.63 -21.94 -8.13
CA LYS A 293 13.33 -21.86 -6.70
C LYS A 293 11.90 -22.30 -6.39
N TYR A 294 10.91 -21.91 -7.19
CA TYR A 294 9.55 -22.42 -7.09
C TYR A 294 9.55 -23.94 -7.14
N TYR A 295 10.15 -24.55 -8.18
CA TYR A 295 10.25 -26.00 -8.29
C TYR A 295 10.96 -26.66 -7.10
N ALA A 296 12.04 -26.06 -6.62
CA ALA A 296 12.78 -26.58 -5.49
C ALA A 296 11.96 -26.61 -4.18
N TYR A 297 10.97 -25.72 -4.04
CA TYR A 297 10.10 -25.65 -2.88
C TYR A 297 8.82 -26.49 -3.02
N THR A 298 8.24 -26.54 -4.21
CA THR A 298 6.92 -27.13 -4.44
C THR A 298 6.96 -28.50 -5.11
N HIS A 299 8.00 -28.79 -5.89
CA HIS A 299 8.08 -29.92 -6.82
C HIS A 299 6.90 -30.01 -7.79
N ASP A 300 6.26 -28.88 -8.11
CA ASP A 300 5.15 -28.83 -9.04
C ASP A 300 5.66 -28.84 -10.49
N ASP A 301 5.74 -30.05 -11.04
CA ASP A 301 6.15 -30.35 -12.41
C ASP A 301 5.04 -30.12 -13.44
N LYS A 302 3.82 -29.79 -13.01
CA LYS A 302 2.71 -29.53 -13.95
C LYS A 302 2.69 -28.10 -14.44
N LEU A 303 3.14 -27.17 -13.60
CA LEU A 303 3.24 -25.76 -13.96
C LEU A 303 4.43 -25.49 -14.89
N LEU A 304 5.50 -26.31 -14.80
CA LEU A 304 6.78 -26.09 -15.49
C LEU A 304 6.99 -27.04 -16.66
#